data_AF-X1AMS9-F1
#
_entry.id   AF-X1AMS9-F1
#
_cell.length_a   1.000
_cell.length_b   1.000
_cell.length_c   1.000
_cell.angle_alpha   90.00
_cell.angle_beta   90.00
_cell.angle_gamma   90.00
#
_symmetry.space_group_name_H-M   'P 1'
#
loop_
_entity.id
_entity.type
_entity.pdbx_description
1 polymer ?
#
loop_
_entity_poly.entity_id
_entity_poly.type
_entity_poly.pdbx_seq_one_letter_code
_entity_poly.pdbx_strand_id
1 'polypeptide(L)' 'MAAPKYKRVLLKLSGEAFSGQTDYGIDSPTLTMIAKQIKQVLAMGVDISIVLP' A
#
# COMPACT_ATOMS: atom_id res chain seq x y z
N MET A 1 -1.24 -11.75 -19.38
CA MET A 1 -1.35 -11.09 -18.06
C MET A 1 -2.71 -11.44 -17.48
N ALA A 2 -2.77 -11.96 -16.25
CA ALA A 2 -4.05 -12.32 -15.63
C ALA A 2 -4.80 -11.05 -15.25
N ALA A 3 -6.11 -11.01 -15.52
CA ALA A 3 -6.96 -9.90 -15.10
C ALA A 3 -7.06 -9.87 -13.56
N PRO A 4 -6.99 -8.68 -12.92
CA PRO A 4 -7.18 -8.58 -11.48
C PRO A 4 -8.57 -9.06 -11.09
N LYS A 5 -8.65 -9.89 -10.04
CA LYS A 5 -9.90 -10.49 -9.56
C LYS A 5 -10.89 -9.45 -9.03
N TYR A 6 -10.38 -8.32 -8.52
CA TYR A 6 -11.19 -7.26 -7.94
C TYR A 6 -10.95 -5.95 -8.68
N LYS A 7 -12.03 -5.23 -8.97
CA LYS A 7 -11.99 -3.89 -9.58
C LYS A 7 -11.70 -2.78 -8.57
N ARG A 8 -12.11 -2.96 -7.31
CA ARG A 8 -11.93 -1.99 -6.23
C ARG A 8 -11.64 -2.70 -4.91
N VAL A 9 -10.71 -2.16 -4.13
CA VAL A 9 -10.32 -2.71 -2.82
C VAL A 9 -10.17 -1.61 -1.78
N LEU A 10 -10.52 -1.95 -0.53
CA LEU A 10 -10.17 -1.18 0.65
C LEU A 10 -8.93 -1.80 1.28
N LEU A 11 -7.81 -1.11 1.19
CA LEU A 11 -6.53 -1.53 1.76
C LEU A 11 -6.39 -0.95 3.16
N LYS A 12 -6.58 -1.78 4.18
CA LYS A 12 -6.27 -1.42 5.57
C LYS A 12 -4.78 -1.63 5.82
N LEU A 13 -4.09 -0.59 6.27
CA LEU A 13 -2.69 -0.63 6.70
C LEU A 13 -2.63 -0.23 8.18
N SER A 14 -1.77 -0.87 8.97
CA SER A 14 -1.54 -0.44 10.35
C SER A 14 -0.44 0.63 10.40
N GLY A 15 -0.45 1.52 11.39
CA GLY A 15 0.59 2.54 11.54
C GLY A 15 2.01 1.93 11.67
N GLU A 16 2.09 0.74 12.26
CA GLU A 16 3.33 -0.01 12.43
C GLU A 16 3.87 -0.60 11.11
N ALA A 17 3.05 -0.66 10.06
CA ALA A 17 3.49 -1.09 8.73
C ALA A 17 4.45 -0.08 8.09
N PHE A 18 4.47 1.17 8.56
CA PHE A 18 5.34 2.22 8.05
C PHE A 18 6.62 2.39 8.85
N SER A 19 6.73 1.80 10.04
CA SER A 19 7.92 1.94 10.90
C SER A 19 9.13 1.16 10.38
N GLY A 20 8.97 0.19 9.48
CA GLY A 20 10.09 -0.54 8.88
C GLY A 20 10.99 -1.19 9.95
N GLN A 21 12.25 -0.75 10.02
CA GLN A 21 13.23 -1.16 11.05
C GLN A 21 13.39 -0.15 12.19
N THR A 22 12.71 1.00 12.13
CA THR A 22 12.74 2.00 13.20
C THR A 22 11.65 1.73 14.23
N ASP A 23 12.00 1.78 15.52
CA ASP A 23 11.05 1.56 16.62
C ASP A 23 10.02 2.69 16.77
N TYR A 24 10.24 3.83 16.09
CA TYR A 24 9.36 4.99 16.18
C TYR A 24 9.34 5.82 14.90
N GLY A 25 8.17 6.32 14.53
CA GLY A 25 7.98 7.20 13.37
C GLY A 25 7.68 6.45 12.06
N ILE A 26 7.88 7.15 10.94
CA ILE A 26 7.63 6.63 9.60
C ILE A 26 8.97 6.44 8.89
N ASP A 27 9.27 5.20 8.53
CA ASP A 27 10.42 4.86 7.70
C ASP A 27 10.13 5.20 6.23
N SER A 28 10.80 6.24 5.74
CA SER A 28 10.63 6.75 4.38
C SER A 28 10.92 5.71 3.28
N PRO A 29 11.97 4.87 3.39
CA PRO A 29 12.18 3.73 2.50
C PRO A 29 10.98 2.77 2.43
N THR A 30 10.45 2.36 3.58
CA THR A 30 9.27 1.47 3.67
C THR A 30 8.04 2.12 3.06
N LEU A 31 7.79 3.39 3.36
CA LEU A 31 6.68 4.15 2.78
C LEU A 31 6.79 4.24 1.25
N THR A 32 7.99 4.51 0.73
CA THR A 32 8.26 4.57 -0.72
C THR A 32 8.03 3.22 -1.38
N MET A 33 8.43 2.13 -0.73
CA MET A 33 8.21 0.77 -1.21
C MET A 33 6.71 0.46 -1.31
N ILE A 34 5.93 0.75 -0.25
CA ILE A 34 4.47 0.54 -0.23
C ILE A 34 3.80 1.39 -1.32
N ALA A 35 4.17 2.66 -1.45
CA ALA A 35 3.64 3.55 -2.49
C ALA A 35 3.91 3.01 -3.91
N LYS A 36 5.09 2.43 -4.16
CA LYS A 36 5.44 1.84 -5.46
C LYS A 36 4.58 0.62 -5.78
N GLN A 37 4.29 -0.22 -4.78
CA GLN A 37 3.40 -1.37 -4.95
C GLN A 37 1.96 -0.93 -5.24
N ILE A 38 1.45 0.08 -4.52
CA ILE A 38 0.11 0.66 -4.77
C ILE A 38 0.04 1.21 -6.20
N LYS A 39 1.07 1.90 -6.67
CA LYS A 39 1.15 2.41 -8.05
C LYS A 39 1.08 1.30 -9.10
N GLN A 40 1.73 0.16 -8.85
CA GLN A 40 1.66 -0.99 -9.75
C GLN A 40 0.24 -1.54 -9.85
N VAL A 41 -0.47 -1.65 -8.72
CA VAL A 41 -1.85 -2.15 -8.70
C VAL A 41 -2.82 -1.15 -9.35
N LEU A 42 -2.64 0.15 -9.14
CA LEU A 42 -3.39 1.19 -9.86
C LEU A 42 -3.18 1.10 -11.38
N ALA A 43 -1.95 0.82 -11.84
CA ALA A 43 -1.64 0.63 -13.26
C ALA A 43 -2.30 -0.62 -13.86
N MET A 44 -2.73 -1.58 -13.02
CA MET A 44 -3.53 -2.73 -13.43
C MET A 44 -5.03 -2.39 -13.58
N GLY A 45 -5.44 -1.14 -13.31
CA GLY A 45 -6.83 -0.69 -13.43
C GLY A 45 -7.70 -1.00 -12.22
N VAL A 46 -7.09 -1.25 -11.06
CA VAL A 46 -7.78 -1.50 -9.79
C VAL A 46 -7.86 -0.21 -8.97
N ASP A 47 -9.06 0.16 -8.54
CA ASP A 47 -9.27 1.29 -7.62
C ASP A 47 -8.88 0.90 -6.18
N ILE A 48 -8.07 1.72 -5.51
CA ILE A 48 -7.64 1.47 -4.13
C ILE A 48 -8.10 2.61 -3.23
N SER A 49 -8.72 2.27 -2.09
CA SER A 49 -8.93 3.17 -0.96
C SER A 49 -8.11 2.70 0.22
N ILE A 50 -7.45 3.60 0.95
CA ILE A 50 -6.53 3.24 2.04
C ILE A 50 -7.14 3.67 3.37
N VAL A 51 -7.07 2.81 4.39
CA VAL A 51 -7.48 3.12 5.77
C VAL A 51 -6.30 2.91 6.70
N LEU A 52 -6.04 3.92 7.54
CA LEU A 52 -5.03 3.95 8.58
C LEU A 52 -5.74 4.14 9.94
N PRO A 53 -5.76 3.13 10.82
CA PRO A 53 -6.28 3.23 12.18
C PRO A 53 -5.23 3.72 13.19
#